data_AF-A0A379TS31-F1
#
_entry.id   AF-A0A379TS31-F1
#
_cell.length_a   1.000
_cell.length_b   1.000
_cell.length_c   1.000
_cell.angle_alpha   90.00
_cell.angle_beta   90.00
_cell.angle_gamma   90.00
#
_symmetry.space_group_name_H-M   'P 1'
#
loop_
_entity.id
_entity.type
_entity.pdbx_description
1 polymer ?
#
loop_
_entity_poly.entity_id
_entity_poly.type
_entity_poly.pdbx_seq_one_letter_code
_entity_poly.pdbx_strand_id
1 'polypeptide(L)' 'MNNQRRKWISEISNKLTALKDELSNALDEEQEYFDNMPVSFQSGSNGEISQMAISSIDNALCQIEDAIDSLSEID' A
#
# COMPACT_ATOMS: atom_id res chain seq x y z
N MET A 1 1.89 -29.07 -3.36
CA MET A 1 0.86 -28.47 -4.24
C MET A 1 1.10 -28.91 -5.69
N ASN A 2 0.12 -28.91 -6.61
CA ASN A 2 0.40 -29.20 -8.03
C ASN A 2 0.97 -27.97 -8.75
N ASN A 3 1.68 -28.17 -9.86
CA ASN A 3 2.35 -27.08 -10.59
C ASN A 3 1.41 -25.97 -11.07
N GLN A 4 0.17 -26.32 -11.43
CA GLN A 4 -0.81 -25.33 -11.91
C GLN A 4 -1.22 -24.36 -10.79
N ARG A 5 -1.47 -24.88 -9.58
CA ARG A 5 -1.82 -24.06 -8.42
C ARG A 5 -0.66 -23.18 -7.96
N ARG A 6 0.58 -23.68 -8.03
CA ARG A 6 1.80 -22.88 -7.76
C ARG A 6 1.97 -21.72 -8.72
N LYS A 7 1.81 -21.98 -10.02
CA LYS A 7 1.82 -20.90 -11.02
C LYS A 7 0.77 -19.84 -10.72
N TRP A 8 -0.45 -20.25 -10.41
CA TRP A 8 -1.51 -19.30 -10.12
C TRP A 8 -1.22 -18.47 -8.86
N ILE A 9 -0.66 -19.05 -7.81
CA ILE A 9 -0.25 -18.33 -6.60
C ILE A 9 0.88 -17.34 -6.91
N SER A 10 1.87 -17.73 -7.71
CA SER A 10 2.94 -16.82 -8.16
C SER A 10 2.37 -15.65 -8.98
N GLU A 11 1.40 -15.89 -9.85
CA GLU A 11 0.71 -14.80 -10.57
C GLU A 11 -0.04 -13.85 -9.64
N ILE A 12 -0.66 -14.36 -8.57
CA ILE A 12 -1.32 -13.52 -7.55
C ILE A 12 -0.28 -12.69 -6.79
N SER A 13 0.84 -13.28 -6.39
CA SER A 13 1.92 -12.57 -5.70
C SER A 13 2.50 -11.44 -6.57
N ASN A 14 2.69 -11.68 -7.87
CA ASN A 14 3.12 -10.65 -8.81
C ASN A 14 2.10 -9.50 -8.92
N LYS A 15 0.80 -9.80 -8.92
CA LYS A 15 -0.24 -8.76 -8.92
C LYS A 15 -0.27 -7.96 -7.63
N LEU A 16 -0.07 -8.61 -6.48
CA LEU A 16 0.04 -7.92 -5.19
C LEU A 16 1.26 -7.00 -5.17
N THR A 17 2.39 -7.43 -5.73
CA THR A 17 3.59 -6.59 -5.85
C THR A 17 3.32 -5.36 -6.71
N ALA A 18 2.68 -5.51 -7.87
CA ALA A 18 2.32 -4.37 -8.71
C ALA A 18 1.35 -3.40 -8.01
N LEU A 19 0.36 -3.93 -7.29
CA LEU A 19 -0.56 -3.11 -6.49
C LEU A 19 0.13 -2.42 -5.32
N LYS A 20 1.14 -3.06 -4.69
CA LYS A 20 1.98 -2.45 -3.66
C LYS A 20 2.68 -1.21 -4.22
N ASP A 21 3.31 -1.34 -5.38
CA ASP A 21 4.03 -0.24 -6.04
C ASP A 21 3.07 0.91 -6.39
N GLU A 22 1.89 0.61 -6.94
CA GLU A 22 0.85 1.62 -7.21
C GLU A 22 0.39 2.34 -5.93
N LEU A 23 0.20 1.59 -4.85
CA LEU A 23 -0.25 2.13 -3.57
C LEU A 23 0.85 2.96 -2.88
N SER A 24 2.13 2.59 -3.04
CA SER A 24 3.27 3.40 -2.59
C SER A 24 3.32 4.74 -3.31
N ASN A 25 3.08 4.76 -4.63
CA ASN A 25 3.01 6.04 -5.34
C ASN A 25 1.85 6.92 -4.82
N ALA A 26 0.69 6.32 -4.52
CA ALA A 26 -0.43 7.07 -3.94
C ALA A 26 -0.13 7.60 -2.54
N LEU A 27 0.66 6.87 -1.74
CA LEU A 27 1.14 7.34 -0.44
C LEU A 27 2.03 8.57 -0.60
N ASP A 28 2.99 8.52 -1.53
CA ASP A 28 3.92 9.61 -1.80
C ASP A 28 3.16 10.86 -2.28
N GLU A 29 2.18 10.69 -3.18
CA GLU A 29 1.32 11.79 -3.65
C GLU A 29 0.51 12.42 -2.51
N GLU A 30 -0.05 11.61 -1.60
CA GLU A 30 -0.82 12.12 -0.46
C GLU A 30 0.08 12.83 0.56
N GLN A 31 1.29 12.32 0.81
CA GLN A 31 2.28 12.97 1.66
C GLN A 31 2.74 14.31 1.06
N GLU A 32 3.02 14.35 -0.25
CA GLU A 32 3.36 15.59 -0.94
C GLU A 32 2.21 16.61 -0.89
N TYR A 33 0.97 16.15 -1.05
CA TYR A 33 -0.22 17.01 -0.91
C TYR A 33 -0.33 17.59 0.51
N PHE A 34 -0.13 16.76 1.54
CA PHE A 34 -0.15 17.20 2.93
C PHE A 34 0.97 18.21 3.22
N ASP A 35 2.20 17.92 2.79
CA ASP A 35 3.37 18.76 3.03
C ASP A 35 3.27 20.12 2.34
N ASN A 36 2.66 20.16 1.15
CA ASN A 36 2.41 21.40 0.40
C ASN A 36 1.19 22.19 0.92
N MET A 37 0.39 21.61 1.82
CA MET A 37 -0.79 22.27 2.37
C MET A 37 -0.40 23.41 3.32
N PRO A 38 -1.12 24.56 3.33
CA PRO A 38 -0.87 25.60 4.32
C PRO A 38 -1.07 25.07 5.75
N VAL A 39 -0.21 25.48 6.68
CA VAL A 39 -0.21 25.03 8.10
C VAL A 39 -1.58 25.15 8.77
N SER A 40 -2.35 26.18 8.42
CA SER A 40 -3.71 26.38 8.92
C SER A 40 -4.69 25.27 8.52
N PHE A 41 -4.48 24.64 7.36
CA PHE A 41 -5.28 23.51 6.90
C PHE A 41 -4.71 22.16 7.38
N GLN A 42 -3.38 22.04 7.52
CA GLN A 42 -2.75 20.86 8.11
C GLN A 42 -3.21 20.60 9.55
N SER A 43 -3.41 21.67 10.32
CA SER A 43 -3.93 21.59 11.70
C SER A 43 -5.47 21.53 11.78
N GLY A 44 -6.15 21.53 10.63
CA GLY A 44 -7.60 21.49 10.54
C GLY A 44 -8.12 20.13 10.06
N SER A 45 -9.43 20.05 9.85
CA SER A 45 -10.10 18.81 9.40
C SER A 45 -9.51 18.22 8.11
N ASN A 46 -9.06 19.07 7.17
CA ASN A 46 -8.44 18.59 5.93
C ASN A 46 -7.11 17.87 6.19
N GLY A 47 -6.27 18.42 7.08
CA GLY A 47 -5.01 17.78 7.45
C GLY A 47 -5.21 16.52 8.28
N GLU A 48 -6.24 16.46 9.13
CA GLU A 48 -6.60 15.22 9.84
C GLU A 48 -7.01 14.12 8.86
N ILE A 49 -7.84 14.44 7.85
CA ILE A 49 -8.26 13.48 6.82
C ILE A 49 -7.06 12.95 6.04
N SER A 50 -6.15 13.84 5.63
CA SER A 50 -4.96 13.46 4.87
C SER A 50 -4.01 12.59 5.71
N GLN A 51 -3.76 12.93 6.97
CA GLN A 51 -2.99 12.08 7.89
C GLN A 51 -3.63 10.71 8.12
N MET A 52 -4.96 10.65 8.23
CA MET A 52 -5.69 9.37 8.33
C MET A 52 -5.55 8.54 7.05
N ALA A 53 -5.60 9.18 5.88
CA ALA A 53 -5.39 8.52 4.59
C ALA A 53 -3.98 7.94 4.49
N ILE A 54 -2.94 8.75 4.77
CA ILE A 54 -1.54 8.33 4.83
C ILE A 54 -1.37 7.13 5.76
N SER A 55 -1.90 7.22 6.98
CA SER A 55 -1.80 6.13 7.96
C SER A 55 -2.50 4.85 7.49
N SER A 56 -3.65 4.97 6.82
CA SER A 56 -4.40 3.83 6.30
C SER A 56 -3.67 3.17 5.13
N ILE A 57 -3.07 3.97 4.24
CA ILE A 57 -2.32 3.50 3.09
C ILE A 57 -1.04 2.77 3.54
N ASP A 58 -0.29 3.36 4.48
CA ASP A 58 0.92 2.75 5.06
C ASP A 58 0.62 1.40 5.72
N ASN A 59 -0.50 1.32 6.45
CA ASN A 59 -0.96 0.06 7.03
C ASN A 59 -1.30 -0.99 5.95
N ALA A 60 -2.00 -0.58 4.89
CA ALA A 60 -2.34 -1.47 3.79
C ALA A 60 -1.09 -1.97 3.04
N LEU A 61 -0.06 -1.13 2.86
CA LEU A 61 1.23 -1.54 2.29
C LEU A 61 1.90 -2.64 3.13
N CYS A 62 1.93 -2.47 4.45
CA CYS A 62 2.44 -3.50 5.37
C CYS A 62 1.69 -4.82 5.19
N GLN A 63 0.35 -4.78 5.14
CA GLN A 63 -0.46 -5.99 4.96
C GLN A 63 -0.23 -6.68 3.62
N ILE A 64 -0.01 -5.91 2.54
CA ILE A 64 0.29 -6.46 1.22
C ILE A 64 1.67 -7.14 1.24
N GLU A 65 2.64 -6.55 1.91
CA GLU A 65 3.98 -7.13 2.06
C GLU A 65 3.94 -8.45 2.84
N ASP A 66 3.25 -8.48 3.98
CA ASP A 66 3.02 -9.72 4.74
C ASP A 66 2.32 -10.81 3.90
N ALA A 67 1.36 -10.41 3.05
CA ALA A 67 0.68 -11.32 2.16
C ALA A 67 1.60 -11.87 1.06
N ILE A 68 2.47 -11.04 0.47
CA ILE A 68 3.46 -11.46 -0.53
C ILE A 68 4.43 -12.46 0.10
N ASP A 69 4.95 -12.16 1.28
CA ASP A 69 5.88 -13.03 2.00
C ASP A 69 5.23 -14.38 2.30
N SER A 70 4.01 -14.38 2.83
CA SER A 70 3.22 -15.60 3.09
C SER A 70 3.00 -16.45 1.84
N LEU A 71 2.80 -15.82 0.67
CA LEU A 71 2.63 -16.53 -0.59
C LEU A 71 3.95 -17.06 -1.16
N SER A 72 5.07 -16.39 -0.88
CA SER A 72 6.41 -16.81 -1.30
C SER A 72 6.88 -18.10 -0.62
N GLU A 73 6.38 -18.38 0.59
CA GLU A 73 6.67 -19.61 1.34
C GLU A 73 5.98 -20.86 0.75
N ILE A 74 5.03 -20.71 -0.18
CA ILE A 74 4.20 -21.82 -0.72
C ILE A 74 4.84 -22.55 -1.92
N ASP A 75 6.17 -22.60 -2.01
CA ASP A 75 6.92 -23.33 -3.04
C ASP A 75 6.60 -24.85 -3.11
#